data_AF-A0A440V0J0-F1
#
_entry.id   AF-A0A440V0J0-F1
#
_cell.length_a   1.000
_cell.length_b   1.000
_cell.length_c   1.000
_cell.angle_alpha   90.00
_cell.angle_beta   90.00
_cell.angle_gamma   90.00
#
_symmetry.space_group_name_H-M   'P 1'
#
loop_
_entity.id
_entity.type
_entity.pdbx_description
1 polymer ?
#
loop_
_entity_poly.entity_id
_entity_poly.type
_entity_poly.pdbx_seq_one_letter_code
_entity_poly.pdbx_strand_id
1 'polypeptide(L)'
;VLEERAPGHKFVLAHHAETKHVHIHVMVQARSADGERLTFYKADLHAWREAYAEKAREHGIAMVATRRYDHAMSRPYTKEHAGAYKRAKNDPRYPVSDKTVARVEDKQQRRIARGLLVANGAAIAGLWQHTAAVMRAAGVTGPALTAAEAIGKNLLEVHAHRAGEEPAATVSKSGGAPRLTPSFLSHPGMKELTRLIGATEMAQTPLEMRQKMARVNQALDQMRETLPNDEQPRFDQYRDEVNDKMHDRLARLQYEQQKGAGGGGEAAPEREARGRDLPAREDTRQPETSPQQAEKAQQRGEQQKRSARQKGRQAEEQDRKTQRSRGDEYER
;
A
#
# COMPACT_ATOMS: atom_id res chain seq x y z
N VAL A 1 20.97 12.37 14.21
CA VAL A 1 19.94 12.23 13.14
C VAL A 1 18.69 13.06 13.40
N LEU A 2 17.80 12.71 14.35
CA LEU A 2 16.51 13.41 14.52
C LEU A 2 16.69 14.89 14.84
N GLU A 3 17.56 15.20 15.80
CA GLU A 3 17.86 16.59 16.20
C GLU A 3 18.47 17.40 15.05
N GLU A 4 19.37 16.80 14.26
CA GLU A 4 20.01 17.45 13.12
C GLU A 4 19.03 17.72 11.96
N ARG A 5 18.07 16.82 11.76
CA ARG A 5 17.19 16.82 10.58
C ARG A 5 15.79 17.39 10.85
N ALA A 6 15.39 17.49 12.11
CA ALA A 6 14.17 18.14 12.56
C ALA A 6 14.49 19.04 13.78
N PRO A 7 15.33 20.08 13.60
CA PRO A 7 15.74 20.95 14.69
C PRO A 7 14.53 21.63 15.33
N GLY A 8 14.53 21.73 16.66
CA GLY A 8 13.43 22.34 17.42
C GLY A 8 12.15 21.51 17.50
N HIS A 9 12.08 20.34 16.86
CA HIS A 9 10.95 19.42 16.99
C HIS A 9 11.17 18.44 18.16
N LYS A 10 10.13 18.29 18.99
CA LYS A 10 10.10 17.25 20.02
C LYS A 10 9.85 15.90 19.36
N PHE A 11 10.46 14.84 19.87
CA PHE A 11 10.23 13.48 19.42
C PHE A 11 10.22 12.50 20.60
N VAL A 12 9.58 11.35 20.38
CA VAL A 12 9.60 10.21 21.29
C VAL A 12 10.01 8.96 20.53
N LEU A 13 10.76 8.09 21.19
CA LEU A 13 11.23 6.82 20.65
C LEU A 13 10.69 5.67 21.50
N ALA A 14 10.31 4.57 20.85
CA ALA A 14 9.97 3.31 21.49
C ALA A 14 10.75 2.17 20.83
N HIS A 15 11.53 1.45 21.61
CA HIS A 15 12.32 0.31 21.15
C HIS A 15 11.57 -1.00 21.45
N HIS A 16 11.44 -1.86 20.44
CA HIS A 16 10.80 -3.17 20.57
C HIS A 16 11.86 -4.27 20.49
N ALA A 17 12.35 -4.70 21.66
CA ALA A 17 13.38 -5.74 21.78
C ALA A 17 12.85 -7.17 21.55
N GLU A 18 11.56 -7.38 21.76
CA GLU A 18 10.93 -8.72 21.87
C GLU A 18 10.38 -9.25 20.54
N THR A 19 10.82 -8.70 19.41
CA THR A 19 10.35 -9.14 18.09
C THR A 19 11.49 -9.78 17.30
N LYS A 20 11.16 -10.62 16.31
CA LYS A 20 12.14 -11.27 15.41
C LYS A 20 13.11 -10.29 14.74
N HIS A 21 12.78 -8.99 14.67
CA HIS A 21 13.61 -7.94 14.12
C HIS A 21 13.68 -6.75 15.07
N VAL A 22 14.87 -6.37 15.52
CA VAL A 22 15.07 -5.17 16.33
C VAL A 22 14.63 -3.95 15.53
N HIS A 23 13.65 -3.21 16.05
CA HIS A 23 13.17 -1.96 15.44
C HIS A 23 12.79 -0.92 16.49
N ILE A 24 12.79 0.34 16.06
CA ILE A 24 12.44 1.50 16.88
C ILE A 24 11.34 2.27 16.17
N HIS A 25 10.27 2.58 16.90
CA HIS A 25 9.25 3.53 16.48
C HIS A 25 9.65 4.94 16.90
N VAL A 26 9.50 5.89 15.99
CA VAL A 26 9.74 7.31 16.27
C VAL A 26 8.49 8.08 15.93
N MET A 27 8.06 8.93 16.86
CA MET A 27 7.04 9.96 16.60
C MET A 27 7.68 11.32 16.78
N VAL A 28 7.60 12.15 15.74
CA VAL A 28 8.10 13.53 15.75
C VAL A 28 6.91 14.48 15.75
N GLN A 29 6.93 15.48 16.62
CA GLN A 29 5.89 16.49 16.69
C GLN A 29 5.84 17.27 15.37
N ALA A 30 4.64 17.40 14.79
CA ALA A 30 4.46 18.03 13.49
C ALA A 30 4.78 19.54 13.48
N ARG A 31 4.85 20.18 14.64
CA ARG A 31 5.28 21.57 14.80
C ARG A 31 6.46 21.67 15.77
N SER A 32 7.39 22.57 15.49
CA SER A 32 8.51 22.88 16.38
C SER A 32 8.04 23.75 17.56
N ALA A 33 8.95 24.00 18.52
CA ALA A 33 8.71 24.97 19.59
C ALA A 33 8.38 26.38 19.08
N ASP A 34 8.97 26.77 17.94
CA ASP A 34 8.78 28.07 17.29
C ASP A 34 7.56 28.10 16.35
N GLY A 35 6.81 27.00 16.28
CA GLY A 35 5.57 26.88 15.50
C GLY A 35 5.76 26.47 14.04
N GLU A 36 7.00 26.23 13.60
CA GLU A 36 7.32 25.78 12.24
C GLU A 36 6.80 24.36 11.99
N ARG A 37 6.25 24.12 10.80
CA ARG A 37 5.70 22.81 10.45
C ARG A 37 6.80 21.90 9.89
N LEU A 38 6.87 20.69 10.43
CA LEU A 38 7.71 19.63 9.87
C LEU A 38 7.20 19.27 8.48
N THR A 39 8.01 19.59 7.47
CA THR A 39 7.66 19.38 6.06
C THR A 39 8.66 18.40 5.47
N PHE A 40 8.16 17.34 4.86
CA PHE A 40 8.99 16.33 4.20
C PHE A 40 8.76 16.36 2.69
N TYR A 41 9.84 16.53 1.95
CA TYR A 41 9.90 16.21 0.53
C TYR A 41 10.56 14.85 0.32
N LYS A 42 10.40 14.30 -0.89
CA LYS A 42 10.99 12.99 -1.23
C LYS A 42 12.51 12.98 -1.07
N ALA A 43 13.18 14.10 -1.36
CA ALA A 43 14.62 14.25 -1.18
C ALA A 43 15.01 14.18 0.29
N ASP A 44 14.25 14.84 1.18
CA ASP A 44 14.52 14.85 2.62
C ASP A 44 14.43 13.44 3.20
N LEU A 45 13.40 12.68 2.82
CA LEU A 45 13.27 11.29 3.27
C LEU A 45 14.47 10.42 2.87
N HIS A 46 15.11 10.72 1.74
CA HIS A 46 16.35 10.03 1.35
C HIS A 46 17.53 10.49 2.20
N ALA A 47 17.70 11.80 2.36
CA ALA A 47 18.77 12.39 3.15
C ALA A 47 18.73 11.93 4.62
N TRP A 48 17.53 11.72 5.17
CA TRP A 48 17.34 11.11 6.49
C TRP A 48 17.84 9.66 6.54
N ARG A 49 17.55 8.85 5.52
CA ARG A 49 18.05 7.46 5.45
C ARG A 49 19.58 7.43 5.35
N GLU A 50 20.17 8.32 4.56
CA GLU A 50 21.62 8.44 4.43
C GLU A 50 22.27 8.83 5.75
N ALA A 51 21.77 9.87 6.41
CA ALA A 51 22.26 10.30 7.72
C ALA A 51 22.11 9.20 8.78
N TYR A 52 21.01 8.45 8.75
CA TYR A 52 20.82 7.33 9.66
C TYR A 52 21.82 6.19 9.41
N ALA A 53 22.05 5.83 8.14
CA ALA A 53 23.05 4.82 7.78
C ALA A 53 24.48 5.27 8.13
N GLU A 54 24.79 6.55 7.96
CA GLU A 54 26.07 7.14 8.37
C GLU A 54 26.27 7.06 9.88
N LYS A 55 25.32 7.54 10.68
CA LYS A 55 25.39 7.43 12.15
C LYS A 55 25.42 5.98 12.62
N ALA A 56 24.70 5.07 11.97
CA ALA A 56 24.78 3.64 12.26
C ALA A 56 26.21 3.11 12.05
N ARG A 57 26.89 3.49 10.96
CA ARG A 57 28.29 3.10 10.71
C ARG A 57 29.26 3.70 11.72
N GLU A 58 29.08 4.96 12.14
CA GLU A 58 29.86 5.56 13.24
C GLU A 58 29.76 4.75 14.55
N HIS A 59 28.63 4.07 14.76
CA HIS A 59 28.38 3.18 15.90
C HIS A 59 28.64 1.69 15.60
N GLY A 60 29.37 1.37 14.53
CA GLY A 60 29.79 -0.01 14.21
C GLY A 60 28.70 -0.89 13.60
N ILE A 61 27.55 -0.32 13.23
CA ILE A 61 26.45 -1.05 12.58
C ILE A 61 26.63 -0.93 11.06
N ALA A 62 26.86 -2.06 10.39
CA ALA A 62 26.97 -2.12 8.93
C ALA A 62 25.63 -1.76 8.28
N MET A 63 25.47 -0.50 7.87
CA MET A 63 24.24 0.00 7.29
C MET A 63 24.50 0.85 6.04
N VAL A 64 23.69 0.61 5.01
CA VAL A 64 23.65 1.39 3.76
C VAL A 64 22.22 1.82 3.48
N ALA A 65 22.05 3.09 3.12
CA ALA A 65 20.77 3.61 2.69
C ALA A 65 20.48 3.14 1.25
N THR A 66 19.45 2.31 1.08
CA THR A 66 19.07 1.78 -0.23
C THR A 66 17.69 2.28 -0.67
N ARG A 67 17.49 2.37 -1.98
CA ARG A 67 16.21 2.65 -2.66
C ARG A 67 15.68 1.35 -3.28
N ARG A 68 14.39 1.35 -3.64
CA ARG A 68 13.77 0.23 -4.38
C ARG A 68 14.53 -0.12 -5.66
N TYR A 69 14.95 0.91 -6.40
CA TYR A 69 15.64 0.77 -7.68
C TYR A 69 16.99 0.07 -7.54
N ASP A 70 17.63 0.25 -6.40
CA ASP A 70 18.94 -0.31 -6.10
C ASP A 70 18.92 -1.83 -5.87
N HIS A 71 17.72 -2.39 -5.72
CA HIS A 71 17.49 -3.84 -5.63
C HIS A 71 16.75 -4.37 -6.86
N ALA A 72 16.51 -3.53 -7.87
CA ALA A 72 15.64 -3.80 -9.01
C ALA A 72 14.31 -4.47 -8.59
N MET A 73 13.75 -4.06 -7.45
CA MET A 73 12.56 -4.72 -6.90
C MET A 73 11.28 -4.29 -7.63
N SER A 74 10.35 -5.24 -7.75
CA SER A 74 8.95 -4.96 -8.09
C SER A 74 8.32 -3.95 -7.14
N ARG A 75 7.30 -3.23 -7.63
CA ARG A 75 6.63 -2.18 -6.86
C ARG A 75 5.94 -2.78 -5.62
N PRO A 76 5.99 -2.10 -4.46
CA PRO A 76 5.28 -2.57 -3.28
C PRO A 76 3.77 -2.53 -3.50
N TYR A 77 3.04 -3.38 -2.78
CA TYR A 77 1.58 -3.36 -2.71
C TYR A 77 1.11 -2.91 -1.32
N THR A 78 -0.09 -2.34 -1.24
CA THR A 78 -0.71 -1.93 0.02
C THR A 78 -1.50 -3.09 0.63
N LYS A 79 -1.84 -2.99 1.92
CA LYS A 79 -2.75 -3.96 2.57
C LYS A 79 -4.08 -4.08 1.81
N GLU A 80 -4.52 -3.00 1.19
CA GLU A 80 -5.73 -2.95 0.36
C GLU A 80 -5.59 -3.77 -0.92
N HIS A 81 -4.49 -3.60 -1.67
CA HIS A 81 -4.19 -4.44 -2.84
C HIS A 81 -4.17 -5.93 -2.47
N ALA A 82 -3.53 -6.28 -1.34
CA ALA A 82 -3.49 -7.66 -0.86
C ALA A 82 -4.88 -8.21 -0.51
N GLY A 83 -5.72 -7.37 0.11
CA GLY A 83 -7.09 -7.72 0.43
C GLY A 83 -7.96 -7.91 -0.82
N ALA A 84 -7.83 -7.01 -1.80
CA ALA A 84 -8.52 -7.12 -3.09
C ALA A 84 -8.13 -8.40 -3.83
N TYR A 85 -6.82 -8.68 -3.95
CA TYR A 85 -6.29 -9.90 -4.55
C TYR A 85 -6.86 -11.17 -3.90
N LYS A 86 -6.86 -11.25 -2.56
CA LYS A 86 -7.40 -12.42 -1.83
C LYS A 86 -8.90 -12.60 -2.05
N ARG A 87 -9.69 -11.51 -2.08
CA ARG A 87 -11.13 -11.60 -2.32
C ARG A 87 -11.45 -12.08 -3.73
N ALA A 88 -10.78 -11.51 -4.74
CA ALA A 88 -10.97 -11.89 -6.14
C ALA A 88 -10.63 -13.37 -6.38
N LYS A 89 -9.61 -13.91 -5.69
CA LYS A 89 -9.24 -15.33 -5.78
C LYS A 89 -10.30 -16.27 -5.18
N ASN A 90 -11.04 -15.82 -4.16
CA ASN A 90 -12.00 -16.64 -3.43
C ASN A 90 -13.45 -16.49 -3.95
N ASP A 91 -13.78 -15.33 -4.54
CA ASP A 91 -15.11 -15.04 -5.07
C ASP A 91 -14.98 -14.22 -6.37
N PRO A 92 -15.36 -14.79 -7.53
CA PRO A 92 -15.30 -14.13 -8.84
C PRO A 92 -16.12 -12.82 -8.93
N ARG A 93 -17.00 -12.54 -7.97
CA ARG A 93 -17.80 -11.30 -7.93
C ARG A 93 -16.98 -10.07 -7.54
N TYR A 94 -15.74 -10.22 -7.06
CA TYR A 94 -14.84 -9.09 -6.78
C TYR A 94 -13.83 -8.93 -7.92
N PRO A 95 -14.13 -8.11 -8.95
CA PRO A 95 -13.12 -7.78 -9.94
C PRO A 95 -11.99 -6.98 -9.27
N VAL A 96 -10.76 -7.30 -9.67
CA VAL A 96 -9.54 -6.58 -9.30
C VAL A 96 -8.78 -6.34 -10.59
N SER A 97 -8.10 -5.21 -10.73
CA SER A 97 -7.35 -4.94 -11.97
C SER A 97 -6.18 -5.91 -12.13
N ASP A 98 -5.90 -6.31 -13.38
CA ASP A 98 -4.75 -7.16 -13.72
C ASP A 98 -3.43 -6.57 -13.22
N LYS A 99 -3.34 -5.24 -13.18
CA LYS A 99 -2.18 -4.52 -12.64
C LYS A 99 -2.01 -4.74 -11.14
N THR A 100 -3.09 -4.74 -10.37
CA THR A 100 -3.06 -5.02 -8.93
C THR A 100 -2.71 -6.49 -8.68
N VAL A 101 -3.28 -7.41 -9.47
CA VAL A 101 -2.93 -8.85 -9.44
C VAL A 101 -1.45 -9.05 -9.71
N ALA A 102 -0.95 -8.57 -10.85
CA ALA A 102 0.45 -8.70 -11.24
C ALA A 102 1.39 -8.09 -10.19
N ARG A 103 1.04 -6.92 -9.62
CA ARG A 103 1.84 -6.28 -8.56
C ARG A 103 1.95 -7.14 -7.30
N VAL A 104 0.85 -7.75 -6.86
CA VAL A 104 0.85 -8.63 -5.69
C VAL A 104 1.66 -9.89 -5.96
N GLU A 105 1.46 -10.51 -7.13
CA GLU A 105 2.16 -11.73 -7.52
C GLU A 105 3.66 -11.52 -7.74
N ASP A 106 4.04 -10.47 -8.47
CA ASP A 106 5.45 -10.10 -8.67
C ASP A 106 6.17 -9.90 -7.33
N LYS A 107 5.49 -9.31 -6.34
CA LYS A 107 6.07 -9.09 -5.03
C LYS A 107 6.14 -10.38 -4.20
N GLN A 108 5.08 -11.21 -4.22
CA GLN A 108 5.05 -12.49 -3.51
C GLN A 108 6.09 -13.48 -4.06
N GLN A 109 6.25 -13.52 -5.37
CA GLN A 109 7.23 -14.35 -6.07
C GLN A 109 8.64 -13.72 -6.09
N ARG A 110 8.83 -12.55 -5.45
CA ARG A 110 10.11 -11.82 -5.41
C ARG A 110 10.70 -11.58 -6.80
N ARG A 111 9.85 -11.33 -7.81
CA ARG A 111 10.28 -11.08 -9.18
C ARG A 111 11.10 -9.80 -9.25
N ILE A 112 12.23 -9.91 -9.93
CA ILE A 112 13.10 -8.78 -10.24
C ILE A 112 12.49 -8.00 -11.41
N ALA A 113 12.38 -6.69 -11.25
CA ALA A 113 11.95 -5.79 -12.31
C ALA A 113 13.06 -5.66 -13.36
N ARG A 114 13.06 -6.56 -14.35
CA ARG A 114 14.10 -6.65 -15.40
C ARG A 114 14.41 -5.30 -16.04
N GLY A 115 13.41 -4.49 -16.35
CA GLY A 115 13.62 -3.15 -16.93
C GLY A 115 14.44 -2.22 -16.04
N LEU A 116 14.26 -2.29 -14.71
CA LEU A 116 15.07 -1.51 -13.77
C LEU A 116 16.51 -2.03 -13.71
N LEU A 117 16.68 -3.35 -13.77
CA LEU A 117 17.99 -3.98 -13.77
C LEU A 117 18.79 -3.59 -15.02
N VAL A 118 18.15 -3.60 -16.20
CA VAL A 118 18.79 -3.19 -17.46
C VAL A 118 19.16 -1.70 -17.41
N ALA A 119 18.22 -0.84 -17.01
CA ALA A 119 18.42 0.61 -17.04
C ALA A 119 19.41 1.11 -15.98
N ASN A 120 19.55 0.42 -14.84
CA ASN A 120 20.34 0.90 -13.69
C ASN A 120 21.44 -0.07 -13.26
N GLY A 121 21.79 -1.07 -14.09
CA GLY A 121 22.69 -2.17 -13.72
C GLY A 121 24.02 -1.71 -13.11
N ALA A 122 24.69 -0.74 -13.74
CA ALA A 122 25.94 -0.18 -13.22
C ALA A 122 25.77 0.53 -11.86
N ALA A 123 24.72 1.33 -11.69
CA ALA A 123 24.43 2.02 -10.43
C ALA A 123 24.10 1.04 -9.29
N ILE A 124 23.29 0.01 -9.61
CA ILE A 124 22.98 -1.07 -8.69
C ILE A 124 24.28 -1.77 -8.27
N ALA A 125 25.12 -2.13 -9.24
CA ALA A 125 26.37 -2.82 -8.98
C ALA A 125 27.31 -2.02 -8.06
N GLY A 126 27.48 -0.72 -8.34
CA GLY A 126 28.27 0.18 -7.51
C GLY A 126 27.76 0.27 -6.07
N LEU A 127 26.43 0.29 -5.87
CA LEU A 127 25.87 0.28 -4.51
C LEU A 127 26.14 -1.04 -3.78
N TRP A 128 26.03 -2.18 -4.45
CA TRP A 128 26.32 -3.47 -3.83
C TRP A 128 27.80 -3.65 -3.49
N GLN A 129 28.70 -3.11 -4.32
CA GLN A 129 30.13 -3.02 -3.99
C GLN A 129 30.40 -2.12 -2.79
N HIS A 130 29.75 -0.94 -2.73
CA HIS A 130 29.82 -0.06 -1.57
C HIS A 130 29.30 -0.76 -0.30
N THR A 131 28.20 -1.51 -0.42
CA THR A 131 27.62 -2.30 0.67
C THR A 131 28.60 -3.35 1.18
N ALA A 132 29.24 -4.10 0.27
CA ALA A 132 30.29 -5.04 0.66
C ALA A 132 31.47 -4.35 1.38
N ALA A 133 31.88 -3.16 0.91
CA ALA A 133 32.93 -2.39 1.57
C ALA A 133 32.53 -1.94 2.99
N VAL A 134 31.30 -1.46 3.17
CA VAL A 134 30.75 -1.10 4.50
C VAL A 134 30.70 -2.32 5.42
N MET A 135 30.25 -3.47 4.91
CA MET A 135 30.22 -4.71 5.66
C MET A 135 31.63 -5.14 6.12
N ARG A 136 32.63 -5.08 5.23
CA ARG A 136 34.03 -5.38 5.59
C ARG A 136 34.57 -4.43 6.64
N ALA A 137 34.34 -3.12 6.49
CA ALA A 137 34.81 -2.12 7.45
C ALA A 137 34.23 -2.34 8.86
N ALA A 138 33.00 -2.85 8.95
CA ALA A 138 32.34 -3.21 10.20
C ALA A 138 32.65 -4.64 10.69
N GLY A 139 33.56 -5.37 10.02
CA GLY A 139 33.92 -6.74 10.41
C GLY A 139 32.85 -7.80 10.14
N VAL A 140 31.84 -7.50 9.31
CA VAL A 140 30.80 -8.48 8.95
C VAL A 140 31.38 -9.55 8.02
N THR A 141 31.26 -10.80 8.42
CA THR A 141 31.75 -11.96 7.66
C THR A 141 30.62 -12.90 7.26
N GLY A 142 30.89 -13.82 6.33
CA GLY A 142 29.99 -14.91 5.98
C GLY A 142 29.06 -14.62 4.80
N PRO A 143 27.96 -15.38 4.65
CA PRO A 143 27.17 -15.44 3.41
C PRO A 143 26.61 -14.10 2.93
N ALA A 144 26.29 -13.19 3.86
CA ALA A 144 25.74 -11.89 3.50
C ALA A 144 26.77 -11.01 2.77
N LEU A 145 28.03 -11.01 3.21
CA LEU A 145 29.12 -10.28 2.55
C LEU A 145 29.37 -10.89 1.17
N THR A 146 29.51 -12.22 1.10
CA THR A 146 29.72 -12.93 -0.17
C THR A 146 28.61 -12.65 -1.16
N ALA A 147 27.36 -12.60 -0.71
CA ALA A 147 26.22 -12.25 -1.56
C ALA A 147 26.31 -10.81 -2.10
N ALA A 148 26.64 -9.84 -1.24
CA ALA A 148 26.79 -8.45 -1.67
C ALA A 148 27.89 -8.28 -2.73
N GLU A 149 29.03 -8.96 -2.54
CA GLU A 149 30.14 -8.96 -3.50
C GLU A 149 29.75 -9.62 -4.83
N ALA A 150 29.10 -10.79 -4.77
CA ALA A 150 28.66 -11.51 -5.95
C ALA A 150 27.64 -10.71 -6.76
N ILE A 151 26.67 -10.07 -6.10
CA ILE A 151 25.67 -9.22 -6.78
C ILE A 151 26.36 -8.06 -7.51
N GLY A 152 27.26 -7.35 -6.82
CA GLY A 152 28.01 -6.25 -7.42
C GLY A 152 28.82 -6.68 -8.64
N LYS A 153 29.59 -7.76 -8.51
CA LYS A 153 30.44 -8.28 -9.59
C LYS A 153 29.62 -8.77 -10.79
N ASN A 154 28.62 -9.61 -10.56
CA ASN A 154 27.83 -10.21 -11.64
C ASN A 154 27.07 -9.13 -12.45
N LEU A 155 26.61 -8.06 -11.80
CA LEU A 155 25.91 -6.98 -12.49
C LEU A 155 26.83 -6.09 -13.33
N LEU A 156 28.08 -5.89 -12.90
CA LEU A 156 29.09 -5.25 -13.75
C LEU A 156 29.41 -6.09 -14.98
N GLU A 157 29.58 -7.41 -14.82
CA GLU A 157 29.85 -8.31 -15.93
C GLU A 157 28.71 -8.29 -16.95
N VAL A 158 27.46 -8.41 -16.51
CA VAL A 158 26.28 -8.34 -17.39
C VAL A 158 26.18 -6.98 -18.10
N HIS A 159 26.53 -5.89 -17.43
CA HIS A 159 26.55 -4.57 -18.05
C HIS A 159 27.67 -4.44 -19.10
N ALA A 160 28.87 -4.93 -18.79
CA ALA A 160 30.02 -4.90 -19.70
C ALA A 160 29.78 -5.75 -20.96
N HIS A 161 29.18 -6.94 -20.82
CA HIS A 161 28.83 -7.80 -21.96
C HIS A 161 27.81 -7.14 -22.90
N ARG A 162 26.84 -6.39 -22.36
CA ARG A 162 25.86 -5.66 -23.18
C ARG A 162 26.38 -4.39 -23.81
N ALA A 163 27.40 -3.76 -23.22
CA ALA A 163 28.06 -2.61 -23.84
C ALA A 163 28.91 -3.00 -25.07
N GLY A 164 29.23 -4.30 -25.21
CA GLY A 164 29.93 -4.86 -26.37
C GLY A 164 29.02 -5.43 -27.47
N GLU A 165 27.70 -5.54 -27.24
CA GLU A 165 26.72 -5.84 -28.28
C GLU A 165 26.27 -4.52 -28.91
N GLU A 166 26.40 -4.37 -30.24
CA GLU A 166 25.82 -3.20 -30.92
C GLU A 166 24.32 -3.10 -30.59
N PRO A 167 23.84 -1.91 -30.17
CA PRO A 167 22.46 -1.77 -29.76
C PRO A 167 21.53 -1.95 -30.97
N ALA A 168 20.62 -2.92 -30.86
CA ALA A 168 19.40 -2.92 -31.68
C ALA A 168 18.72 -1.57 -31.47
N ALA A 169 18.67 -0.77 -32.53
CA ALA A 169 18.23 0.63 -32.60
C ALA A 169 17.26 1.06 -31.48
N THR A 170 17.80 1.47 -30.34
CA THR A 170 17.08 2.25 -29.35
C THR A 170 17.25 3.71 -29.74
N VAL A 171 16.14 4.34 -30.09
CA VAL A 171 16.00 5.74 -30.45
C VAL A 171 16.83 6.63 -29.52
N SER A 172 17.95 7.11 -30.04
CA SER A 172 18.73 8.19 -29.44
C SER A 172 17.87 9.45 -29.37
N LYS A 173 17.66 9.99 -28.16
CA LYS A 173 17.41 11.42 -28.00
C LYS A 173 18.61 12.06 -27.30
N SER A 174 19.26 12.89 -28.10
CA SER A 174 20.44 13.72 -27.91
C SER A 174 20.66 14.29 -26.51
N GLY A 175 21.93 14.27 -26.12
CA GLY A 175 22.47 15.08 -25.04
C GLY A 175 22.41 16.58 -25.35
N GLY A 176 21.99 17.32 -24.34
CA GLY A 176 22.03 18.76 -24.22
C GLY A 176 21.71 19.08 -22.77
N ALA A 177 22.43 20.03 -22.15
CA ALA A 177 22.27 20.42 -20.75
C ALA A 177 20.78 20.55 -20.35
N PRO A 178 20.38 20.15 -19.12
CA PRO A 178 18.97 20.06 -18.76
C PRO A 178 18.37 21.46 -18.68
N ARG A 179 17.71 21.87 -19.77
CA ARG A 179 16.55 22.75 -19.64
C ARG A 179 15.56 21.97 -18.78
N LEU A 180 15.26 22.49 -17.59
CA LEU A 180 14.22 21.97 -16.71
C LEU A 180 12.90 21.96 -17.48
N THR A 181 12.58 20.83 -18.12
CA THR A 181 11.26 20.63 -18.70
C THR A 181 10.27 20.60 -17.53
N PRO A 182 9.22 21.45 -17.55
CA PRO A 182 8.25 21.47 -16.48
C PRO A 182 7.54 20.11 -16.42
N SER A 183 7.72 19.38 -15.31
CA SER A 183 7.05 18.10 -15.09
C SER A 183 5.53 18.29 -15.02
N PHE A 184 4.75 17.32 -15.50
CA PHE A 184 3.28 17.35 -15.36
C PHE A 184 2.80 17.52 -13.90
N LEU A 185 3.62 17.15 -12.91
CA LEU A 185 3.33 17.32 -11.49
C LEU A 185 3.25 18.79 -11.05
N SER A 186 3.86 19.71 -11.81
CA SER A 186 3.78 21.16 -11.60
C SER A 186 2.62 21.81 -12.36
N HIS A 187 1.84 21.03 -13.12
CA HIS A 187 0.71 21.54 -13.89
C HIS A 187 -0.36 22.14 -12.96
N PRO A 188 -0.95 23.32 -13.25
CA PRO A 188 -1.95 23.96 -12.41
C PRO A 188 -3.14 23.05 -12.05
N GLY A 189 -3.55 22.19 -12.98
CA GLY A 189 -4.62 21.20 -12.78
C GLY A 189 -4.34 20.15 -11.70
N MET A 190 -3.08 19.93 -11.30
CA MET A 190 -2.72 18.93 -10.28
C MET A 190 -3.31 19.24 -8.90
N LYS A 191 -3.49 20.52 -8.57
CA LYS A 191 -4.08 20.95 -7.30
C LYS A 191 -5.54 20.51 -7.19
N GLU A 192 -6.30 20.73 -8.25
CA GLU A 192 -7.71 20.34 -8.34
C GLU A 192 -7.85 18.82 -8.40
N LEU A 193 -7.00 18.17 -9.18
CA LEU A 193 -6.97 16.70 -9.26
C LEU A 193 -6.71 16.06 -7.90
N THR A 194 -5.76 16.58 -7.13
CA THR A 194 -5.45 16.07 -5.78
C THR A 194 -6.65 16.18 -4.85
N ARG A 195 -7.40 17.29 -4.94
CA ARG A 195 -8.63 17.51 -4.17
C ARG A 195 -9.72 16.50 -4.54
N LEU A 196 -9.92 16.26 -5.83
CA LEU A 196 -10.91 15.30 -6.33
C LEU A 196 -10.56 13.85 -5.96
N ILE A 197 -9.28 13.46 -6.04
CA ILE A 197 -8.80 12.15 -5.60
C ILE A 197 -9.00 11.98 -4.09
N GLY A 198 -8.72 12.99 -3.27
CA GLY A 198 -9.04 12.91 -1.83
C GLY A 198 -10.54 12.71 -1.58
N ALA A 199 -11.40 13.32 -2.40
CA ALA A 199 -12.85 13.16 -2.28
C ALA A 199 -13.34 11.75 -2.66
N THR A 200 -12.68 11.03 -3.58
CA THR A 200 -13.05 9.67 -3.96
C THR A 200 -12.81 8.68 -2.82
N GLU A 201 -11.74 8.86 -2.04
CA GLU A 201 -11.47 8.06 -0.84
C GLU A 201 -12.60 8.17 0.20
N MET A 202 -13.29 9.32 0.24
CA MET A 202 -14.39 9.60 1.16
C MET A 202 -15.76 9.16 0.64
N ALA A 203 -15.87 8.61 -0.58
CA ALA A 203 -17.15 8.15 -1.11
C ALA A 203 -17.73 7.03 -0.23
N GLN A 204 -19.01 7.13 0.13
CA GLN A 204 -19.71 6.20 1.00
C GLN A 204 -20.65 5.27 0.23
N THR A 205 -20.98 5.60 -1.02
CA THR A 205 -21.86 4.78 -1.88
C THR A 205 -21.25 4.53 -3.26
N PRO A 206 -21.60 3.42 -3.93
CA PRO A 206 -21.12 3.16 -5.29
C PRO A 206 -21.51 4.24 -6.31
N LEU A 207 -22.71 4.82 -6.19
CA LEU A 207 -23.18 5.87 -7.10
C LEU A 207 -22.35 7.16 -6.91
N GLU A 208 -22.14 7.57 -5.67
CA GLU A 208 -21.28 8.72 -5.34
C GLU A 208 -19.84 8.51 -5.86
N MET A 209 -19.32 7.29 -5.71
CA MET A 209 -17.99 6.94 -6.22
C MET A 209 -17.92 7.06 -7.75
N ARG A 210 -18.89 6.53 -8.50
CA ARG A 210 -18.93 6.67 -9.97
C ARG A 210 -19.00 8.14 -10.43
N GLN A 211 -19.78 8.96 -9.73
CA GLN A 211 -19.86 10.39 -10.04
C GLN A 211 -18.52 11.10 -9.79
N LYS A 212 -17.83 10.76 -8.69
CA LYS A 212 -16.50 11.33 -8.39
C LYS A 212 -15.43 10.82 -9.37
N MET A 213 -15.49 9.55 -9.77
CA MET A 213 -14.64 8.98 -10.82
C MET A 213 -14.77 9.74 -12.13
N ALA A 214 -16.01 10.03 -12.56
CA ALA A 214 -16.26 10.81 -13.77
C ALA A 214 -15.63 12.20 -13.69
N ARG A 215 -15.74 12.90 -12.54
CA ARG A 215 -15.10 14.21 -12.32
C ARG A 215 -13.57 14.15 -12.33
N VAL A 216 -12.99 13.12 -11.71
CA VAL A 216 -11.54 12.89 -11.72
C VAL A 216 -11.04 12.63 -13.14
N ASN A 217 -11.74 11.79 -13.91
CA ASN A 217 -11.38 11.49 -15.30
C ASN A 217 -11.51 12.71 -16.19
N GLN A 218 -12.57 13.50 -16.03
CA GLN A 218 -12.71 14.77 -16.75
C GLN A 218 -11.54 15.73 -16.47
N ALA A 219 -11.11 15.85 -15.22
CA ALA A 219 -9.97 16.69 -14.86
C ALA A 219 -8.65 16.15 -15.45
N LEU A 220 -8.47 14.82 -15.48
CA LEU A 220 -7.33 14.17 -16.11
C LEU A 220 -7.30 14.40 -17.62
N ASP A 221 -8.44 14.32 -18.30
CA ASP A 221 -8.54 14.54 -19.74
C ASP A 221 -8.23 16.01 -20.09
N GLN A 222 -8.78 16.97 -19.36
CA GLN A 222 -8.47 18.40 -19.51
C GLN A 222 -6.97 18.69 -19.33
N MET A 223 -6.34 18.05 -18.35
CA MET A 223 -4.90 18.19 -18.15
C MET A 223 -4.10 17.57 -19.29
N ARG A 224 -4.54 16.43 -19.83
CA ARG A 224 -3.85 15.76 -20.93
C ARG A 224 -3.77 16.63 -22.17
N GLU A 225 -4.83 17.38 -22.47
CA GLU A 225 -4.91 18.29 -23.63
C GLU A 225 -3.89 19.43 -23.57
N THR A 226 -3.55 19.90 -22.38
CA THR A 226 -2.62 21.03 -22.17
C THR A 226 -1.18 20.59 -21.90
N LEU A 227 -0.91 19.28 -21.85
CA LEU A 227 0.41 18.75 -21.56
C LEU A 227 1.29 18.62 -22.82
N PRO A 228 2.59 18.96 -22.72
CA PRO A 228 3.57 18.67 -23.77
C PRO A 228 3.58 17.19 -24.18
N ASN A 229 3.72 16.91 -25.48
CA ASN A 229 3.67 15.55 -26.04
C ASN A 229 4.70 14.59 -25.42
N ASP A 230 5.84 15.09 -24.95
CA ASP A 230 6.89 14.31 -24.29
C ASP A 230 6.54 13.88 -22.86
N GLU A 231 5.66 14.62 -22.17
CA GLU A 231 5.18 14.26 -20.82
C GLU A 231 3.90 13.40 -20.85
N GLN A 232 3.17 13.33 -21.97
CA GLN A 232 1.94 12.55 -22.11
C GLN A 232 2.08 11.06 -21.74
N PRO A 233 3.13 10.31 -22.16
CA PRO A 233 3.26 8.89 -21.78
C PRO A 233 3.38 8.69 -20.26
N ARG A 234 4.08 9.61 -19.58
CA ARG A 234 4.26 9.58 -18.13
C ARG A 234 2.97 9.97 -17.41
N PHE A 235 2.23 10.93 -17.96
CA PHE A 235 0.92 11.32 -17.46
C PHE A 235 -0.12 10.20 -17.64
N ASP A 236 -0.12 9.51 -18.78
CA ASP A 236 -1.03 8.39 -19.04
C ASP A 236 -0.78 7.23 -18.06
N GLN A 237 0.48 6.94 -17.72
CA GLN A 237 0.80 5.99 -16.65
C GLN A 237 0.28 6.44 -15.27
N TYR A 238 0.37 7.73 -14.96
CA TYR A 238 -0.18 8.28 -13.71
C TYR A 238 -1.71 8.20 -13.67
N ARG A 239 -2.38 8.54 -14.78
CA ARG A 239 -3.84 8.41 -14.96
C ARG A 239 -4.30 6.98 -14.68
N ASP A 240 -3.60 6.00 -15.24
CA ASP A 240 -3.88 4.59 -15.01
C ASP A 240 -3.81 4.20 -13.53
N GLU A 241 -2.79 4.67 -12.81
CA GLU A 241 -2.65 4.40 -11.37
C GLU A 241 -3.77 5.02 -10.53
N VAL A 242 -4.23 6.21 -10.90
CA VAL A 242 -5.37 6.87 -10.25
C VAL A 242 -6.66 6.10 -10.53
N ASN A 243 -6.87 5.68 -11.78
CA ASN A 243 -8.01 4.88 -12.20
C ASN A 243 -8.09 3.55 -11.44
N ASP A 244 -6.99 2.81 -11.37
CA ASP A 244 -6.94 1.53 -10.64
C ASP A 244 -7.43 1.69 -9.19
N LYS A 245 -6.93 2.70 -8.47
CA LYS A 245 -7.34 2.96 -7.07
C LYS A 245 -8.82 3.27 -6.94
N MET A 246 -9.36 4.04 -7.87
CA MET A 246 -10.77 4.38 -7.86
C MET A 246 -11.67 3.17 -8.13
N HIS A 247 -11.29 2.30 -9.08
CA HIS A 247 -12.01 1.07 -9.35
C HIS A 247 -11.97 0.10 -8.16
N ASP A 248 -10.81 -0.02 -7.50
CA ASP A 248 -10.67 -0.81 -6.27
C ASP A 248 -11.60 -0.30 -5.15
N ARG A 249 -11.73 1.03 -5.00
CA ARG A 249 -12.65 1.64 -4.03
C ARG A 249 -14.11 1.38 -4.40
N LEU A 250 -14.48 1.51 -5.66
CA LEU A 250 -15.84 1.26 -6.14
C LEU A 250 -16.26 -0.20 -5.88
N ALA A 251 -15.40 -1.15 -6.23
CA ALA A 251 -15.63 -2.58 -5.99
C ALA A 251 -15.87 -2.88 -4.49
N ARG A 252 -15.14 -2.20 -3.61
CA ARG A 252 -15.34 -2.30 -2.16
C ARG A 252 -16.69 -1.76 -1.70
N LEU A 253 -17.09 -0.58 -2.17
CA LEU A 253 -18.39 0.00 -1.80
C LEU A 253 -19.56 -0.86 -2.29
N GLN A 254 -19.42 -1.49 -3.46
CA GLN A 254 -20.41 -2.44 -3.97
C GLN A 254 -20.53 -3.67 -3.05
N TYR A 255 -19.41 -4.16 -2.52
CA TYR A 255 -19.43 -5.25 -1.55
C TYR A 255 -20.10 -4.86 -0.23
N GLU A 256 -19.71 -3.72 0.34
CA GLU A 256 -20.25 -3.22 1.61
C GLU A 256 -21.78 -3.01 1.49
N GLN A 257 -22.25 -2.53 0.34
CA GLN A 257 -23.67 -2.41 0.04
C GLN A 257 -24.38 -3.77 -0.06
N GLN A 258 -23.80 -4.76 -0.73
CA GLN A 258 -24.38 -6.10 -0.81
C GLN A 258 -24.45 -6.79 0.57
N LYS A 259 -23.44 -6.59 1.41
CA LYS A 259 -23.41 -7.13 2.77
C LYS A 259 -24.35 -6.39 3.74
N GLY A 260 -24.60 -5.10 3.50
CA GLY A 260 -25.57 -4.30 4.27
C GLY A 260 -27.03 -4.49 3.82
N ALA A 261 -27.26 -4.82 2.56
CA ALA A 261 -28.60 -5.07 2.00
C ALA A 261 -29.10 -6.51 2.26
N GLY A 262 -28.20 -7.47 2.48
CA GLY A 262 -28.52 -8.78 3.04
C GLY A 262 -28.59 -8.69 4.56
N GLY A 263 -29.79 -8.48 5.10
CA GLY A 263 -30.03 -8.25 6.52
C GLY A 263 -29.38 -9.26 7.47
N GLY A 264 -29.17 -8.82 8.71
CA GLY A 264 -28.59 -9.58 9.80
C GLY A 264 -29.12 -11.01 9.91
N GLY A 265 -28.31 -11.95 9.43
CA GLY A 265 -28.32 -13.34 9.83
C GLY A 265 -27.00 -13.61 10.52
N GLU A 266 -27.06 -13.87 11.82
CA GLU A 266 -25.99 -14.44 12.63
C GLU A 266 -25.35 -15.60 11.83
N ALA A 267 -24.02 -15.56 11.62
CA ALA A 267 -23.31 -16.70 11.07
C ALA A 267 -23.45 -17.86 12.05
N ALA A 268 -24.44 -18.74 11.83
CA ALA A 268 -24.54 -20.00 12.51
C ALA A 268 -23.38 -20.90 12.03
N PRO A 269 -22.66 -21.57 12.95
CA PRO A 269 -21.52 -22.40 12.60
C PRO A 269 -22.00 -23.60 11.77
N GLU A 270 -21.15 -24.03 10.82
CA GLU A 270 -21.33 -25.22 10.00
C GLU A 270 -21.85 -26.39 10.83
N ARG A 271 -23.08 -26.82 10.53
CA ARG A 271 -23.57 -28.15 10.88
C ARG A 271 -23.78 -28.91 9.59
N GLU A 272 -23.00 -29.97 9.42
CA GLU A 272 -23.30 -31.08 8.52
C GLU A 272 -24.78 -31.46 8.65
N ALA A 273 -25.49 -31.50 7.53
CA ALA A 273 -26.77 -32.17 7.46
C ALA A 273 -26.91 -32.85 6.09
N ARG A 274 -26.82 -34.18 6.15
CA ARG A 274 -27.34 -35.12 5.17
C ARG A 274 -28.83 -34.86 4.95
N GLY A 275 -29.27 -35.10 3.72
CA GLY A 275 -30.53 -35.82 3.45
C GLY A 275 -31.83 -35.02 3.40
N ARG A 276 -32.29 -34.86 2.15
CA ARG A 276 -33.67 -35.07 1.66
C ARG A 276 -34.80 -34.04 1.92
N ASP A 277 -35.47 -33.82 0.79
CA ASP A 277 -36.90 -33.60 0.51
C ASP A 277 -37.53 -32.21 0.73
N LEU A 278 -37.88 -31.61 -0.41
CA LEU A 278 -38.89 -30.55 -0.59
C LEU A 278 -40.29 -31.08 -0.21
N PRO A 279 -41.25 -30.19 0.15
CA PRO A 279 -42.15 -29.71 -0.90
C PRO A 279 -42.58 -28.23 -0.77
N ALA A 280 -43.21 -27.77 -1.85
CA ALA A 280 -43.65 -26.42 -2.18
C ALA A 280 -44.87 -25.90 -1.38
N ARG A 281 -45.06 -24.57 -1.36
CA ARG A 281 -46.21 -23.85 -1.97
C ARG A 281 -46.20 -22.34 -1.70
N GLU A 282 -46.75 -21.61 -2.68
CA GLU A 282 -47.11 -20.19 -2.71
C GLU A 282 -48.15 -19.82 -1.63
N ASP A 283 -48.13 -18.58 -1.11
CA ASP A 283 -49.10 -17.52 -1.45
C ASP A 283 -48.87 -16.25 -0.59
N THR A 284 -49.30 -15.13 -1.17
CA THR A 284 -49.25 -13.72 -0.81
C THR A 284 -50.04 -13.31 0.45
N ARG A 285 -49.59 -12.19 1.07
CA ARG A 285 -50.36 -11.03 1.64
C ARG A 285 -49.93 -10.61 3.06
N GLN A 286 -49.81 -9.28 3.23
CA GLN A 286 -49.69 -8.59 4.52
C GLN A 286 -51.06 -8.47 5.22
N PRO A 287 -51.10 -8.21 6.55
CA PRO A 287 -51.61 -6.89 6.98
C PRO A 287 -51.03 -6.29 8.29
N GLU A 288 -51.05 -4.96 8.32
CA GLU A 288 -51.25 -3.95 9.39
C GLU A 288 -51.29 -4.40 10.87
N THR A 289 -50.48 -3.76 11.71
CA THR A 289 -50.24 -4.08 13.14
C THR A 289 -51.04 -3.22 14.13
N SER A 290 -51.72 -3.85 15.09
CA SER A 290 -52.54 -3.22 16.14
C SER A 290 -51.76 -2.81 17.41
N PRO A 291 -52.29 -1.91 18.28
CA PRO A 291 -51.56 -1.24 19.37
C PRO A 291 -50.96 -2.17 20.45
N GLN A 292 -51.45 -3.40 20.61
CA GLN A 292 -50.87 -4.39 21.52
C GLN A 292 -49.51 -4.94 21.05
N GLN A 293 -49.17 -4.78 19.76
CA GLN A 293 -47.86 -5.16 19.24
C GLN A 293 -46.77 -4.12 19.56
N ALA A 294 -47.15 -2.87 19.83
CA ALA A 294 -46.21 -1.79 20.17
C ALA A 294 -45.60 -1.97 21.57
N GLU A 295 -46.39 -2.39 22.58
CA GLU A 295 -45.88 -2.70 23.92
C GLU A 295 -45.00 -3.95 23.94
N LYS A 296 -45.39 -5.01 23.20
CA LYS A 296 -44.53 -6.20 23.03
C LYS A 296 -43.24 -5.88 22.27
N ALA A 297 -43.27 -4.92 21.33
CA ALA A 297 -42.08 -4.46 20.62
C ALA A 297 -41.14 -3.65 21.54
N GLN A 298 -41.67 -2.83 22.45
CA GLN A 298 -40.86 -2.09 23.42
C GLN A 298 -40.21 -3.03 24.44
N GLN A 299 -40.95 -4.00 25.00
CA GLN A 299 -40.38 -4.99 25.92
C GLN A 299 -39.33 -5.88 25.24
N ARG A 300 -39.55 -6.28 23.98
CA ARG A 300 -38.54 -6.98 23.17
C ARG A 300 -37.33 -6.10 22.88
N GLY A 301 -37.52 -4.81 22.65
CA GLY A 301 -36.43 -3.84 22.43
C GLY A 301 -35.54 -3.67 23.65
N GLU A 302 -36.11 -3.64 24.86
CA GLU A 302 -35.32 -3.58 26.10
C GLU A 302 -34.59 -4.89 26.40
N GLN A 303 -35.22 -6.03 26.15
CA GLN A 303 -34.60 -7.34 26.32
C GLN A 303 -33.47 -7.56 25.29
N GLN A 304 -33.64 -7.09 24.05
CA GLN A 304 -32.60 -7.08 23.02
C GLN A 304 -31.45 -6.12 23.37
N LYS A 305 -31.73 -4.94 23.95
CA LYS A 305 -30.67 -4.02 24.43
C LYS A 305 -29.85 -4.61 25.58
N ARG A 306 -30.49 -5.32 26.52
CA ARG A 306 -29.78 -6.03 27.60
C ARG A 306 -28.95 -7.20 27.07
N SER A 307 -29.49 -7.98 26.13
CA SER A 307 -28.77 -9.06 25.45
C SER A 307 -27.60 -8.52 24.62
N ALA A 308 -27.76 -7.41 23.90
CA ALA A 308 -26.69 -6.77 23.12
C ALA A 308 -25.56 -6.23 24.00
N ARG A 309 -25.88 -5.66 25.18
CA ARG A 309 -24.86 -5.23 26.16
C ARG A 309 -24.08 -6.42 26.74
N GLN A 310 -24.74 -7.55 26.96
CA GLN A 310 -24.09 -8.76 27.45
C GLN A 310 -23.23 -9.43 26.37
N LYS A 311 -23.72 -9.49 25.12
CA LYS A 311 -22.95 -9.94 23.94
C LYS A 311 -21.76 -9.02 23.65
N GLY A 312 -21.89 -7.71 23.84
CA GLY A 312 -20.78 -6.74 23.70
C GLY A 312 -19.65 -6.99 24.69
N ARG A 313 -19.98 -7.25 25.97
CA ARG A 313 -18.98 -7.60 26.99
C ARG A 313 -18.30 -8.94 26.72
N GLN A 314 -19.04 -9.93 26.21
CA GLN A 314 -18.46 -11.22 25.82
C GLN A 314 -17.59 -11.12 24.56
N ALA A 315 -17.95 -10.25 23.60
CA ALA A 315 -17.15 -9.98 22.41
C ALA A 315 -15.84 -9.25 22.75
N GLU A 316 -15.87 -8.31 23.71
CA GLU A 316 -14.67 -7.61 24.20
C GLU A 316 -13.71 -8.56 24.96
N GLU A 317 -14.26 -9.54 25.68
CA GLU A 317 -13.48 -10.58 26.35
C GLU A 317 -12.92 -11.63 25.37
N GLN A 318 -13.67 -11.96 24.31
CA GLN A 318 -13.20 -12.81 23.21
C GLN A 318 -12.15 -12.10 22.34
N ASP A 319 -12.26 -10.79 22.11
CA ASP A 319 -11.25 -10.02 21.38
C ASP A 319 -9.94 -9.93 22.19
N ARG A 320 -10.04 -9.79 23.52
CA ARG A 320 -8.87 -9.91 24.42
C ARG A 320 -8.21 -11.30 24.37
N LYS A 321 -8.98 -12.38 24.26
CA LYS A 321 -8.43 -13.75 24.09
C LYS A 321 -7.86 -13.98 22.68
N THR A 322 -8.45 -13.37 21.64
CA THR A 322 -8.00 -13.49 20.25
C THR A 322 -6.74 -12.65 19.99
N GLN A 323 -6.58 -11.52 20.69
CA GLN A 323 -5.32 -10.76 20.70
C GLN A 323 -4.19 -11.54 21.40
N ARG A 324 -4.50 -12.37 22.41
CA ARG A 324 -3.52 -13.30 23.01
C ARG A 324 -3.14 -14.45 22.09
N SER A 325 -4.09 -15.03 21.33
CA SER A 325 -3.78 -16.15 20.41
C SER A 325 -3.12 -15.73 19.10
N ARG A 326 -3.30 -14.47 18.64
CA ARG A 326 -2.61 -13.92 17.46
C ARG A 326 -1.12 -13.61 17.70
N GLY A 327 -0.66 -13.64 18.94
CA GLY A 327 0.77 -13.63 19.27
C GLY A 327 1.49 -14.89 18.81
N ASP A 328 0.80 -16.05 18.85
CA ASP A 328 1.41 -17.35 18.56
C ASP A 328 1.48 -17.69 17.05
N GLU A 329 0.68 -17.02 16.20
CA GLU A 329 0.64 -17.30 14.75
C GLU A 329 1.70 -16.55 13.92
N TYR A 330 2.49 -15.65 14.53
CA TYR A 330 3.66 -15.05 13.87
C TYR A 330 4.94 -15.89 14.03
N GLU A 331 4.84 -17.04 14.69
CA GLU A 331 5.86 -18.10 14.74
C GLU A 331 5.48 -19.30 13.87
N ARG A 332 5.59 -19.13 12.54
CA ARG A 332 6.00 -20.22 11.64
C ARG A 332 6.57 -19.70 10.34
#